data_AF-A0A254UNK2-F1
#
_entry.id   AF-A0A254UNK2-F1
#
_cell.length_a   1.000
_cell.length_b   1.000
_cell.length_c   1.000
_cell.angle_alpha   90.00
_cell.angle_beta   90.00
_cell.angle_gamma   90.00
#
_symmetry.space_group_name_H-M   'P 1'
#
loop_
_entity.id
_entity.type
_entity.pdbx_description
1 polymer ?
#
loop_
_entity_poly.entity_id
_entity_poly.type
_entity_poly.pdbx_seq_one_letter_code
_entity_poly.pdbx_strand_id
1 'polypeptide(L)'
;MLRISILALLSMTTMAGAVDLKTTVLDNPTAYIPPQCYTKTEDKAGAVHNPCQTCHTYPRHPNYVRDADLQTEYAFPGPALKNPWSNLFVDRRAEVAATNSAEIRAYVRQDNYHDAAGGIALAAKLADPPADWDVNGNGAWDGYIPDVQFAFDDEGFDRRPDGSLTGWRAFAYQPLPGTFWPTNGSTDDVMIRLPEVFRQNADGVEDIATYKTNLAIVQALITRADVAIEPTDEAAMGVDLDRDGKMGQAEVVKFAFAPLDGITMHWAGRAGVDGAELAAGLYPEGTEFVHSVRYIDPTLEGIQMAARLKELRYMVKTDWETYADLEETALAELKEDNAFPDRTKQFFGSSETGVPNTFGWRLQGFIEDATGDLRPQSFEETVFCVGCHGTLGVNDDSTFAFARKLGKEAYRGGWYHWTQKGLAGTPDRVRADGSGDYAHYLRTNGAGDEFRANAEVIEAWLKAGKLPPEKEAALAEDVGPLILPSPERADALNAAYRMIVRDQSFTQGRDATIAPVDGTVWRELEQDQPTGIEEIAQPWYKRR
;
A
#
# COMPACT_ATOMS: atom_id res chain seq x y z
N MET A 1 -56.11 -18.70 -36.89
CA MET A 1 -55.65 -19.10 -35.54
C MET A 1 -54.21 -19.53 -35.63
N LEU A 2 -53.26 -18.66 -35.33
CA LEU A 2 -51.86 -19.05 -35.13
C LEU A 2 -51.32 -18.12 -34.04
N ARG A 3 -51.17 -18.68 -32.83
CA ARG A 3 -50.63 -17.96 -31.67
C ARG A 3 -49.12 -17.91 -31.81
N ILE A 4 -48.57 -16.71 -31.93
CA ILE A 4 -47.14 -16.43 -31.79
C ILE A 4 -46.86 -16.36 -30.29
N SER A 5 -46.21 -17.38 -29.74
CA SER A 5 -45.67 -17.35 -28.38
C SER A 5 -44.32 -16.66 -28.41
N ILE A 6 -44.25 -15.46 -27.85
CA ILE A 6 -43.01 -14.76 -27.52
C ILE A 6 -42.43 -15.48 -26.29
N LEU A 7 -41.35 -16.24 -26.50
CA LEU A 7 -40.55 -16.79 -25.42
C LEU A 7 -39.57 -15.69 -24.98
N ALA A 8 -39.90 -15.00 -23.88
CA ALA A 8 -38.96 -14.15 -23.19
C ALA A 8 -37.87 -15.05 -22.59
N LEU A 9 -36.66 -15.01 -23.18
CA LEU A 9 -35.47 -15.48 -22.47
C LEU A 9 -35.23 -14.50 -21.32
N LEU A 10 -35.70 -14.86 -20.12
CA LEU A 10 -35.07 -14.39 -18.89
C LEU A 10 -33.68 -15.02 -18.86
N SER A 11 -32.69 -14.26 -19.29
CA SER A 11 -31.32 -14.44 -18.83
C SER A 11 -31.34 -14.36 -17.31
N MET A 12 -31.26 -15.51 -16.65
CA MET A 12 -30.87 -15.59 -15.25
C MET A 12 -29.42 -15.12 -15.19
N THR A 13 -29.22 -13.82 -15.02
CA THR A 13 -28.03 -13.32 -14.33
C THR A 13 -28.09 -13.95 -12.94
N THR A 14 -27.29 -14.99 -12.73
CA THR A 14 -26.90 -15.39 -11.38
C THR A 14 -26.36 -14.13 -10.73
N MET A 15 -27.12 -13.57 -9.78
CA MET A 15 -26.58 -12.58 -8.85
C MET A 15 -25.29 -13.18 -8.30
N ALA A 16 -24.15 -12.55 -8.59
CA ALA A 16 -22.90 -12.85 -7.92
C ALA A 16 -23.20 -12.91 -6.41
N GLY A 17 -22.74 -13.97 -5.75
CA GLY A 17 -23.12 -14.24 -4.35
C GLY A 17 -22.87 -13.01 -3.49
N ALA A 18 -23.88 -12.59 -2.73
CA ALA A 18 -23.71 -11.49 -1.78
C ALA A 18 -22.58 -11.84 -0.81
N VAL A 19 -21.61 -10.94 -0.66
CA VAL A 19 -20.51 -11.09 0.29
C VAL A 19 -21.07 -10.93 1.69
N ASP A 20 -20.82 -11.90 2.58
CA ASP A 20 -21.19 -11.78 3.98
C ASP A 20 -20.23 -10.80 4.67
N LEU A 21 -20.72 -9.60 4.97
CA LEU A 21 -19.94 -8.57 5.66
C LEU A 21 -20.04 -8.70 7.19
N LYS A 22 -20.91 -9.56 7.72
CA LYS A 22 -21.08 -9.75 9.17
C LYS A 22 -20.19 -10.85 9.74
N THR A 23 -19.64 -11.73 8.89
CA THR A 23 -18.70 -12.75 9.36
C THR A 23 -17.43 -12.11 9.94
N THR A 24 -16.96 -12.70 11.03
CA THR A 24 -15.66 -12.41 11.65
C THR A 24 -14.78 -13.67 11.66
N VAL A 25 -15.08 -14.62 10.78
CA VAL A 25 -14.38 -15.91 10.64
C VAL A 25 -13.77 -15.96 9.26
N LEU A 26 -12.53 -16.45 9.19
CA LEU A 26 -11.84 -16.66 7.92
C LEU A 26 -12.26 -17.99 7.30
N ASP A 27 -12.65 -17.95 6.03
CA ASP A 27 -12.83 -19.16 5.23
C ASP A 27 -11.45 -19.68 4.76
N ASN A 28 -10.57 -18.76 4.38
CA ASN A 28 -9.15 -18.99 4.15
C ASN A 28 -8.36 -18.62 5.42
N PRO A 29 -7.96 -19.60 6.27
CA PRO A 29 -7.27 -19.32 7.54
C PRO A 29 -5.88 -18.70 7.35
N THR A 30 -5.37 -18.65 6.12
CA THR A 30 -4.06 -18.12 5.75
C THR A 30 -4.19 -16.93 4.80
N ALA A 31 -5.32 -16.20 4.85
CA ALA A 31 -5.58 -15.02 4.02
C ALA A 31 -4.53 -13.90 4.18
N TYR A 32 -3.78 -13.88 5.28
CA TYR A 32 -2.68 -12.96 5.54
C TYR A 32 -1.39 -13.31 4.78
N ILE A 33 -1.29 -14.47 4.12
CA ILE A 33 -0.14 -14.85 3.30
C ILE A 33 -0.46 -14.54 1.83
N PRO A 34 0.05 -13.44 1.28
CA PRO A 34 -0.38 -12.95 -0.03
C PRO A 34 0.09 -13.87 -1.18
N PRO A 35 -0.54 -13.79 -2.36
CA PRO A 35 -0.26 -14.67 -3.49
C PRO A 35 1.19 -14.65 -3.97
N GLN A 36 1.89 -13.53 -3.79
CA GLN A 36 3.30 -13.34 -4.13
C GLN A 36 4.20 -14.37 -3.43
N CYS A 37 3.85 -14.83 -2.23
CA CYS A 37 4.64 -15.80 -1.46
C CYS A 37 4.66 -17.20 -2.12
N TYR A 38 3.72 -17.49 -3.02
CA TYR A 38 3.63 -18.78 -3.72
C TYR A 38 4.39 -18.80 -5.06
N THR A 39 5.12 -17.75 -5.41
CA THR A 39 5.93 -17.75 -6.62
C THR A 39 6.97 -18.86 -6.59
N LYS A 40 7.26 -19.45 -7.75
CA LYS A 40 8.38 -20.37 -7.94
C LYS A 40 9.64 -19.56 -8.05
N THR A 41 10.61 -19.77 -7.19
CA THR A 41 11.88 -19.04 -7.20
C THR A 41 12.92 -19.65 -8.14
N GLU A 42 12.75 -20.90 -8.57
CA GLU A 42 13.55 -21.52 -9.63
C GLU A 42 12.74 -21.70 -10.91
N ASP A 43 13.32 -21.34 -12.05
CA ASP A 43 12.72 -21.59 -13.36
C ASP A 43 13.10 -22.97 -13.93
N LYS A 44 12.51 -23.34 -15.08
CA LYS A 44 12.78 -24.63 -15.74
C LYS A 44 14.22 -24.78 -16.25
N ALA A 45 14.95 -23.68 -16.38
CA ALA A 45 16.35 -23.66 -16.79
C ALA A 45 17.32 -23.70 -15.59
N GLY A 46 16.79 -23.68 -14.36
CA GLY A 46 17.58 -23.66 -13.12
C GLY A 46 18.06 -22.25 -12.74
N ALA A 47 17.50 -21.20 -13.33
CA ALA A 47 17.78 -19.84 -12.88
C ALA A 47 16.97 -19.52 -11.62
N VAL A 48 17.62 -18.87 -10.66
CA VAL A 48 17.03 -18.44 -9.39
C VAL A 48 16.56 -17.00 -9.51
N HIS A 49 15.35 -16.74 -9.00
CA HIS A 49 14.65 -15.47 -8.99
C HIS A 49 14.27 -15.13 -7.54
N ASN A 50 14.62 -13.93 -7.07
CA ASN A 50 14.34 -13.49 -5.71
C ASN A 50 13.41 -12.26 -5.68
N PRO A 51 12.09 -12.46 -5.80
CA PRO A 51 11.11 -11.42 -5.48
C PRO A 51 10.92 -11.22 -3.97
N CYS A 52 11.19 -12.27 -3.16
CA CYS A 52 10.97 -12.32 -1.72
C CYS A 52 11.67 -11.19 -0.95
N GLN A 53 12.86 -10.79 -1.40
CA GLN A 53 13.64 -9.67 -0.82
C GLN A 53 12.89 -8.33 -0.74
N THR A 54 11.79 -8.18 -1.48
CA THR A 54 11.02 -6.94 -1.49
C THR A 54 10.26 -6.77 -0.18
N CYS A 55 9.90 -7.90 0.46
CA CYS A 55 9.12 -7.95 1.69
C CYS A 55 9.95 -8.47 2.88
N HIS A 56 10.73 -9.51 2.66
CA HIS A 56 11.52 -10.19 3.68
C HIS A 56 12.94 -9.67 3.66
N THR A 57 13.31 -8.85 4.64
CA THR A 57 14.66 -8.27 4.72
C THR A 57 15.11 -8.20 6.16
N TYR A 58 16.41 -8.01 6.38
CA TYR A 58 16.86 -7.66 7.72
C TYR A 58 16.23 -6.32 8.13
N PRO A 59 15.53 -6.28 9.28
CA PRO A 59 14.79 -5.11 9.66
C PRO A 59 15.71 -3.98 10.08
N ARG A 60 15.18 -2.76 10.06
CA ARG A 60 15.80 -1.57 10.65
C ARG A 60 15.03 -1.21 11.91
N HIS A 61 15.72 -1.13 13.04
CA HIS A 61 15.08 -0.79 14.32
C HIS A 61 14.34 0.56 14.23
N PRO A 62 13.14 0.68 14.83
CA PRO A 62 12.57 -0.23 15.83
C PRO A 62 11.64 -1.33 15.26
N ASN A 63 11.79 -1.72 13.99
CA ASN A 63 11.25 -3.00 13.55
C ASN A 63 12.21 -4.13 14.00
N TYR A 64 11.67 -5.15 14.65
CA TYR A 64 12.42 -6.31 15.18
C TYR A 64 12.00 -7.64 14.52
N VAL A 65 11.14 -7.59 13.49
CA VAL A 65 10.71 -8.78 12.75
C VAL A 65 11.88 -9.38 11.97
N ARG A 66 12.29 -10.59 12.34
CA ARG A 66 13.42 -11.31 11.75
C ARG A 66 12.90 -12.40 10.81
N ASP A 67 12.54 -11.99 9.59
CA ASP A 67 11.93 -12.85 8.58
C ASP A 67 12.75 -12.96 7.28
N ALA A 68 13.99 -12.44 7.28
CA ALA A 68 14.84 -12.39 6.09
C ALA A 68 15.19 -13.79 5.54
N ASP A 69 15.18 -14.81 6.41
CA ASP A 69 15.38 -16.22 6.11
C ASP A 69 14.26 -16.83 5.25
N LEU A 70 13.06 -16.24 5.24
CA LEU A 70 11.97 -16.60 4.31
C LEU A 70 12.33 -16.38 2.83
N GLN A 71 13.45 -15.72 2.54
CA GLN A 71 14.01 -15.71 1.19
C GLN A 71 14.55 -17.10 0.77
N THR A 72 15.00 -17.93 1.71
CA THR A 72 15.78 -19.15 1.44
C THR A 72 14.95 -20.44 1.49
N GLU A 73 13.78 -20.40 2.12
CA GLU A 73 12.88 -21.55 2.28
C GLU A 73 11.40 -21.12 2.28
N TYR A 74 10.52 -22.00 1.81
CA TYR A 74 9.07 -21.81 1.94
C TYR A 74 8.60 -22.34 3.29
N ALA A 75 8.86 -21.58 4.37
CA ALA A 75 8.42 -21.92 5.73
C ALA A 75 6.92 -21.59 5.96
N PHE A 76 6.05 -22.27 5.21
CA PHE A 76 4.60 -22.09 5.29
C PHE A 76 4.01 -22.96 6.40
N PRO A 77 3.00 -22.48 7.15
CA PRO A 77 2.23 -23.34 8.03
C PRO A 77 1.47 -24.38 7.19
N GLY A 78 1.27 -25.60 7.72
CA GLY A 78 0.60 -26.70 7.03
C GLY A 78 -0.67 -26.32 6.24
N PRO A 79 -1.63 -25.57 6.80
CA PRO A 79 -2.81 -25.11 6.08
C PRO A 79 -2.53 -24.24 4.84
N ALA A 80 -1.40 -23.54 4.82
CA ALA A 80 -1.00 -22.66 3.73
C ALA A 80 -0.21 -23.40 2.61
N LEU A 81 0.15 -24.67 2.78
CA LEU A 81 0.89 -25.43 1.76
C LEU A 81 0.08 -25.58 0.46
N LYS A 82 -1.24 -25.52 0.54
CA LYS A 82 -2.10 -25.42 -0.62
C LYS A 82 -2.41 -23.96 -0.91
N ASN A 83 -2.06 -23.49 -2.09
CA ASN A 83 -2.29 -22.12 -2.52
C ASN A 83 -3.81 -21.84 -2.61
N PRO A 84 -4.36 -20.92 -1.79
CA PRO A 84 -5.78 -20.59 -1.79
C PRO A 84 -6.17 -19.61 -2.92
N TRP A 85 -5.20 -18.99 -3.59
CA TRP A 85 -5.38 -17.89 -4.52
C TRP A 85 -5.76 -18.38 -5.93
N SER A 86 -6.98 -18.89 -6.09
CA SER A 86 -7.46 -19.47 -7.35
C SER A 86 -7.52 -18.48 -8.52
N ASN A 87 -7.65 -17.18 -8.27
CA ASN A 87 -7.70 -16.16 -9.32
C ASN A 87 -6.42 -16.08 -10.15
N LEU A 88 -5.26 -16.51 -9.61
CA LEU A 88 -3.99 -16.60 -10.34
C LEU A 88 -4.05 -17.57 -11.53
N PHE A 89 -4.97 -18.53 -11.49
CA PHE A 89 -5.03 -19.62 -12.45
C PHE A 89 -6.22 -19.55 -13.42
N VAL A 90 -6.99 -18.45 -13.37
CA VAL A 90 -8.11 -18.24 -14.29
C VAL A 90 -7.58 -17.70 -15.62
N ASP A 91 -8.00 -18.29 -16.73
CA ASP A 91 -7.65 -17.82 -18.07
C ASP A 91 -8.61 -16.71 -18.52
N ARG A 92 -8.14 -15.46 -18.49
CA ARG A 92 -8.94 -14.27 -18.86
C ARG A 92 -8.68 -13.82 -20.29
N ARG A 93 -7.82 -14.50 -21.05
CA ARG A 93 -7.38 -14.04 -22.39
C ARG A 93 -8.54 -13.83 -23.36
N ALA A 94 -9.51 -14.73 -23.39
CA ALA A 94 -10.66 -14.63 -24.29
C ALA A 94 -11.55 -13.42 -23.96
N GLU A 95 -11.85 -13.21 -22.68
CA GLU A 95 -12.67 -12.10 -22.20
C GLU A 95 -11.97 -10.75 -22.36
N VAL A 96 -10.66 -10.69 -22.09
CA VAL A 96 -9.82 -9.53 -22.34
C VAL A 96 -9.83 -9.18 -23.84
N ALA A 97 -9.63 -10.17 -24.71
CA ALA A 97 -9.64 -9.94 -26.16
C ALA A 97 -11.02 -9.53 -26.70
N ALA A 98 -12.11 -9.95 -26.04
CA ALA A 98 -13.47 -9.57 -26.39
C ALA A 98 -13.87 -8.18 -25.85
N THR A 99 -13.13 -7.63 -24.88
CA THR A 99 -13.43 -6.34 -24.26
C THR A 99 -13.05 -5.19 -25.20
N ASN A 100 -13.97 -4.24 -25.39
CA ASN A 100 -13.73 -3.07 -26.22
C ASN A 100 -12.92 -2.02 -25.44
N SER A 101 -11.77 -1.58 -25.97
CA SER A 101 -10.92 -0.54 -25.36
C SER A 101 -11.68 0.76 -25.03
N ALA A 102 -12.58 1.23 -25.89
CA ALA A 102 -13.34 2.45 -25.61
C ALA A 102 -14.31 2.27 -24.44
N GLU A 103 -14.85 1.06 -24.28
CA GLU A 103 -15.77 0.71 -23.19
C GLU A 103 -15.03 0.59 -21.86
N ILE A 104 -13.89 -0.11 -21.81
CA ILE A 104 -13.10 -0.21 -20.58
C ILE A 104 -12.48 1.13 -20.17
N ARG A 105 -12.09 1.98 -21.12
CA ARG A 105 -11.60 3.34 -20.81
C ARG A 105 -12.71 4.23 -20.25
N ALA A 106 -13.93 4.13 -20.78
CA ALA A 106 -15.08 4.82 -20.20
C ALA A 106 -15.39 4.33 -18.79
N TYR A 107 -15.29 3.02 -18.56
CA TYR A 107 -15.47 2.41 -17.24
C TYR A 107 -14.50 2.96 -16.21
N VAL A 108 -13.19 2.98 -16.47
CA VAL A 108 -12.18 3.45 -15.49
C VAL A 108 -12.24 4.96 -15.24
N ARG A 109 -12.77 5.73 -16.19
CA ARG A 109 -12.95 7.19 -16.05
C ARG A 109 -14.20 7.58 -15.25
N GLN A 110 -15.07 6.63 -14.93
CA GLN A 110 -16.22 6.90 -14.09
C GLN A 110 -15.77 7.07 -12.63
N ASP A 111 -16.07 8.22 -12.04
CA ASP A 111 -15.97 8.42 -10.59
C ASP A 111 -17.02 7.54 -9.88
N ASN A 112 -16.56 6.63 -9.03
CA ASN A 112 -17.38 5.78 -8.17
C ASN A 112 -17.23 6.11 -6.68
N TYR A 113 -16.54 7.21 -6.37
CA TYR A 113 -16.30 7.68 -5.01
C TYR A 113 -17.23 8.84 -4.65
N HIS A 114 -17.41 9.79 -5.57
CA HIS A 114 -18.31 10.92 -5.40
C HIS A 114 -19.70 10.67 -6.02
N ASP A 115 -20.73 11.19 -5.37
CA ASP A 115 -22.08 11.25 -5.93
C ASP A 115 -22.25 12.44 -6.90
N ALA A 116 -23.43 12.54 -7.52
CA ALA A 116 -23.74 13.61 -8.48
C ALA A 116 -23.77 15.02 -7.85
N ALA A 117 -23.86 15.14 -6.52
CA ALA A 117 -23.79 16.40 -5.79
C ALA A 117 -22.35 16.73 -5.34
N GLY A 118 -21.38 15.86 -5.62
CA GLY A 118 -20.00 16.00 -5.19
C GLY A 118 -19.75 15.57 -3.73
N GLY A 119 -20.72 14.91 -3.09
CA GLY A 119 -20.54 14.29 -1.78
C GLY A 119 -19.84 12.94 -1.89
N ILE A 120 -19.26 12.46 -0.79
CA ILE A 120 -18.65 11.11 -0.75
C ILE A 120 -19.77 10.08 -0.61
N ALA A 121 -20.02 9.31 -1.67
CA ALA A 121 -21.17 8.41 -1.76
C ALA A 121 -21.15 7.33 -0.66
N LEU A 122 -19.96 6.78 -0.39
CA LEU A 122 -19.77 5.78 0.67
C LEU A 122 -20.01 6.39 2.06
N ALA A 123 -19.55 7.60 2.34
CA ALA A 123 -19.76 8.26 3.63
C ALA A 123 -21.25 8.46 3.92
N ALA A 124 -22.03 8.83 2.90
CA ALA A 124 -23.49 8.95 3.02
C ALA A 124 -24.16 7.60 3.33
N LYS A 125 -23.69 6.49 2.73
CA LYS A 125 -24.16 5.13 3.05
C LYS A 125 -23.79 4.70 4.46
N LEU A 126 -22.60 5.04 4.95
CA LEU A 126 -22.15 4.66 6.30
C LEU A 126 -22.79 5.49 7.42
N ALA A 127 -23.32 6.67 7.12
CA ALA A 127 -24.08 7.47 8.09
C ALA A 127 -25.43 6.84 8.48
N ASP A 128 -25.97 5.95 7.63
CA ASP A 128 -27.16 5.13 7.87
C ASP A 128 -26.91 3.74 7.26
N PRO A 129 -26.07 2.90 7.92
CA PRO A 129 -25.53 1.71 7.30
C PRO A 129 -26.63 0.67 7.02
N PRO A 130 -26.57 -0.01 5.87
CA PRO A 130 -27.41 -1.17 5.62
C PRO A 130 -27.30 -2.22 6.73
N ALA A 131 -28.40 -2.90 7.06
CA ALA A 131 -28.42 -3.89 8.14
C ALA A 131 -27.49 -5.10 7.94
N ASP A 132 -27.10 -5.36 6.69
CA ASP A 132 -26.11 -6.37 6.30
C ASP A 132 -24.66 -5.87 6.45
N TRP A 133 -24.44 -4.57 6.65
CA TRP A 133 -23.12 -3.97 6.92
C TRP A 133 -22.91 -3.70 8.41
N ASP A 134 -23.99 -3.49 9.16
CA ASP A 134 -23.99 -3.33 10.62
C ASP A 134 -23.74 -4.68 11.31
N VAL A 135 -22.49 -4.91 11.72
CA VAL A 135 -22.04 -6.19 12.27
C VAL A 135 -22.67 -6.44 13.62
N ASN A 136 -22.77 -5.40 14.46
CA ASN A 136 -23.21 -5.51 15.85
C ASN A 136 -24.72 -5.27 16.06
N GLY A 137 -25.42 -4.74 15.06
CA GLY A 137 -26.86 -4.51 15.07
C GLY A 137 -27.30 -3.23 15.79
N ASN A 138 -26.41 -2.25 15.98
CA ASN A 138 -26.71 -1.01 16.71
C ASN A 138 -27.29 0.11 15.83
N GLY A 139 -27.33 -0.06 14.51
CA GLY A 139 -27.82 0.92 13.54
C GLY A 139 -26.88 2.09 13.27
N ALA A 140 -25.59 1.97 13.61
CA ALA A 140 -24.55 2.97 13.38
C ALA A 140 -23.28 2.30 12.83
N TRP A 141 -22.42 3.08 12.18
CA TRP A 141 -21.12 2.60 11.71
C TRP A 141 -20.05 2.98 12.73
N ASP A 142 -19.43 1.98 13.35
CA ASP A 142 -18.41 2.18 14.40
C ASP A 142 -16.96 2.29 13.87
N GLY A 143 -16.78 2.36 12.54
CA GLY A 143 -15.48 2.44 11.87
C GLY A 143 -15.13 3.80 11.28
N TYR A 144 -14.11 3.80 10.41
CA TYR A 144 -13.74 4.96 9.62
C TYR A 144 -14.85 5.32 8.63
N ILE A 145 -15.22 6.60 8.60
CA ILE A 145 -16.10 7.18 7.59
C ILE A 145 -15.21 7.99 6.65
N PRO A 146 -15.13 7.64 5.36
CA PRO A 146 -14.28 8.35 4.40
C PRO A 146 -14.59 9.85 4.33
N ASP A 147 -13.54 10.66 4.46
CA ASP A 147 -13.65 12.12 4.51
C ASP A 147 -12.58 12.85 3.66
N VAL A 148 -11.72 12.11 2.96
CA VAL A 148 -10.82 12.65 1.94
C VAL A 148 -11.60 13.04 0.68
N GLN A 149 -11.36 14.24 0.14
CA GLN A 149 -12.09 14.74 -1.04
C GLN A 149 -11.34 14.47 -2.36
N PHE A 150 -10.07 14.09 -2.28
CA PHE A 150 -9.15 14.05 -3.42
C PHE A 150 -9.06 15.39 -4.18
N ALA A 151 -9.25 16.50 -3.45
CA ALA A 151 -9.20 17.86 -3.97
C ALA A 151 -7.97 18.58 -3.42
N PHE A 152 -6.82 18.29 -4.01
CA PHE A 152 -5.52 18.75 -3.52
C PHE A 152 -5.15 20.15 -4.00
N ASP A 153 -4.70 20.98 -3.07
CA ASP A 153 -4.10 22.27 -3.37
C ASP A 153 -2.63 22.17 -3.81
N ASP A 154 -2.01 23.34 -3.98
CA ASP A 154 -0.64 23.42 -4.46
C ASP A 154 0.43 22.89 -3.49
N GLU A 155 0.08 22.64 -2.23
CA GLU A 155 0.98 22.09 -1.22
C GLU A 155 0.65 20.63 -0.86
N GLY A 156 -0.26 20.02 -1.63
CA GLY A 156 -0.71 18.64 -1.47
C GLY A 156 -1.77 18.46 -0.37
N PHE A 157 -2.33 19.54 0.19
CA PHE A 157 -3.39 19.42 1.19
C PHE A 157 -4.74 19.24 0.51
N ASP A 158 -5.52 18.31 1.05
CA ASP A 158 -6.88 18.03 0.61
C ASP A 158 -7.86 19.06 1.19
N ARG A 159 -8.78 19.51 0.34
CA ARG A 159 -9.69 20.63 0.59
C ARG A 159 -11.14 20.16 0.57
N ARG A 160 -11.93 20.62 1.53
CA ARG A 160 -13.39 20.52 1.48
C ARG A 160 -13.96 21.43 0.39
N PRO A 161 -15.22 21.21 -0.05
CA PRO A 161 -15.89 22.09 -0.99
C PRO A 161 -15.97 23.57 -0.57
N ASP A 162 -15.91 23.85 0.74
CA ASP A 162 -15.87 25.21 1.30
C ASP A 162 -14.46 25.84 1.33
N GLY A 163 -13.43 25.10 0.89
CA GLY A 163 -12.03 25.51 0.87
C GLY A 163 -11.25 25.24 2.18
N SER A 164 -11.91 24.77 3.24
CA SER A 164 -11.23 24.38 4.48
C SER A 164 -10.39 23.11 4.30
N LEU A 165 -9.39 22.90 5.16
CA LEU A 165 -8.53 21.71 5.13
C LEU A 165 -9.24 20.50 5.73
N THR A 166 -9.23 19.35 5.05
CA THR A 166 -9.67 18.08 5.68
C THR A 166 -8.66 17.57 6.72
N GLY A 167 -7.41 18.02 6.60
CA GLY A 167 -6.27 17.54 7.38
C GLY A 167 -5.44 16.51 6.63
N TRP A 168 -5.98 15.90 5.58
CA TRP A 168 -5.23 14.98 4.73
C TRP A 168 -4.20 15.74 3.90
N ARG A 169 -3.00 15.17 3.78
CA ARG A 169 -1.97 15.66 2.87
C ARG A 169 -1.40 14.51 2.05
N ALA A 170 -1.42 14.66 0.73
CA ALA A 170 -0.80 13.72 -0.19
C ALA A 170 0.72 13.86 -0.19
N PHE A 171 1.41 12.74 -0.38
CA PHE A 171 2.83 12.73 -0.65
C PHE A 171 3.15 11.75 -1.77
N ALA A 172 4.13 12.10 -2.60
CA ALA A 172 4.65 11.22 -3.63
C ALA A 172 5.76 10.35 -3.06
N TYR A 173 5.77 9.07 -3.46
CA TYR A 173 6.75 8.08 -3.06
C TYR A 173 7.09 7.20 -4.27
N GLN A 174 8.24 6.53 -4.21
CA GLN A 174 8.58 5.51 -5.20
C GLN A 174 7.88 4.20 -4.80
N PRO A 175 7.00 3.62 -5.66
CA PRO A 175 6.29 2.40 -5.34
C PRO A 175 7.22 1.25 -4.95
N LEU A 176 6.70 0.30 -4.17
CA LEU A 176 7.42 -0.92 -3.87
C LEU A 176 7.67 -1.72 -5.17
N PRO A 177 8.86 -2.30 -5.39
CA PRO A 177 9.12 -3.13 -6.56
C PRO A 177 8.10 -4.28 -6.75
N GLY A 178 7.79 -4.65 -7.98
CA GLY A 178 6.91 -5.77 -8.28
C GLY A 178 5.42 -5.39 -8.41
N THR A 179 4.52 -6.11 -7.75
CA THR A 179 3.05 -6.02 -7.96
C THR A 179 2.49 -4.58 -7.82
N PHE A 180 3.12 -3.70 -7.03
CA PHE A 180 2.69 -2.32 -6.81
C PHE A 180 3.07 -1.34 -7.94
N TRP A 181 3.69 -1.82 -9.02
CA TRP A 181 3.92 -0.99 -10.21
C TRP A 181 2.65 -0.87 -11.05
N PRO A 182 2.36 0.31 -11.65
CA PRO A 182 1.23 0.49 -12.56
C PRO A 182 1.19 -0.53 -13.70
N THR A 183 2.34 -0.95 -14.20
CA THR A 183 2.45 -1.98 -15.25
C THR A 183 1.96 -3.36 -14.80
N ASN A 184 1.69 -3.57 -13.51
CA ASN A 184 1.17 -4.81 -12.95
C ASN A 184 -0.31 -4.73 -12.56
N GLY A 185 -0.98 -3.60 -12.82
CA GLY A 185 -2.44 -3.54 -12.89
C GLY A 185 -3.08 -2.47 -12.02
N SER A 186 -2.32 -1.78 -11.16
CA SER A 186 -2.89 -0.78 -10.25
C SER A 186 -1.99 0.43 -10.13
N THR A 187 -2.59 1.62 -10.12
CA THR A 187 -1.95 2.84 -9.62
C THR A 187 -2.42 3.07 -8.19
N ASP A 188 -1.53 3.52 -7.31
CA ASP A 188 -1.90 3.84 -5.93
C ASP A 188 -1.44 5.23 -5.50
N ASP A 189 -2.04 5.73 -4.42
CA ASP A 189 -1.67 6.96 -3.74
C ASP A 189 -1.78 6.77 -2.23
N VAL A 190 -1.10 7.62 -1.47
CA VAL A 190 -1.20 7.65 -0.02
C VAL A 190 -1.28 9.09 0.48
N MET A 191 -2.20 9.30 1.42
CA MET A 191 -2.36 10.54 2.18
C MET A 191 -2.10 10.25 3.65
N ILE A 192 -1.47 11.19 4.33
CA ILE A 192 -1.24 11.16 5.78
C ILE A 192 -2.07 12.24 6.46
N ARG A 193 -2.60 11.94 7.65
CA ARG A 193 -3.17 12.92 8.56
C ARG A 193 -2.62 12.70 9.97
N LEU A 194 -2.12 13.77 10.59
CA LEU A 194 -1.76 13.75 12.01
C LEU A 194 -2.95 14.20 12.86
N PRO A 195 -3.03 13.77 14.13
CA PRO A 195 -4.06 14.23 15.06
C PRO A 195 -4.10 15.76 15.19
N GLU A 196 -5.24 16.27 15.65
CA GLU A 196 -5.49 17.70 15.86
C GLU A 196 -4.37 18.41 16.64
N VAL A 197 -3.85 17.81 17.72
CA VAL A 197 -2.77 18.41 18.53
C VAL A 197 -1.47 18.67 17.76
N PHE A 198 -1.22 17.95 16.65
CA PHE A 198 -0.06 18.16 15.79
C PHE A 198 -0.30 19.23 14.72
N ARG A 199 -1.54 19.71 14.60
CA ARG A 199 -1.98 20.73 13.63
C ARG A 199 -2.23 22.09 14.27
N GLN A 200 -2.06 22.17 15.59
CA GLN A 200 -2.36 23.36 16.37
C GLN A 200 -1.09 24.01 16.93
N ASN A 201 -1.08 25.35 16.94
CA ASN A 201 -0.07 26.11 17.65
C ASN A 201 -0.17 25.91 19.18
N ALA A 202 0.75 26.48 19.96
CA ALA A 202 0.80 26.31 21.41
C ALA A 202 -0.50 26.73 22.14
N ASP A 203 -1.31 27.63 21.56
CA ASP A 203 -2.58 28.10 22.13
C ASP A 203 -3.78 27.18 21.79
N GLY A 204 -3.56 26.11 21.01
CA GLY A 204 -4.61 25.19 20.57
C GLY A 204 -5.42 25.69 19.38
N VAL A 205 -4.87 26.61 18.58
CA VAL A 205 -5.51 27.10 17.35
C VAL A 205 -4.90 26.40 16.14
N GLU A 206 -5.73 25.93 15.21
CA GLU A 206 -5.29 25.35 13.93
C GLU A 206 -4.29 26.28 13.23
N ASP A 207 -3.11 25.74 12.91
CA ASP A 207 -2.00 26.48 12.32
C ASP A 207 -1.27 25.61 11.29
N ILE A 208 -1.38 26.00 10.02
CA ILE A 208 -0.81 25.24 8.90
C ILE A 208 0.73 25.19 8.97
N ALA A 209 1.38 26.22 9.51
CA ALA A 209 2.84 26.23 9.67
C ALA A 209 3.27 25.15 10.67
N THR A 210 2.63 25.09 11.84
CA THR A 210 2.83 24.03 12.83
C THR A 210 2.58 22.65 12.23
N TYR A 211 1.49 22.48 11.45
CA TYR A 211 1.21 21.19 10.83
C TYR A 211 2.31 20.76 9.85
N LYS A 212 2.76 21.67 8.97
CA LYS A 212 3.86 21.42 8.04
C LYS A 212 5.16 21.05 8.78
N THR A 213 5.46 21.74 9.88
CA THR A 213 6.62 21.46 10.73
C THR A 213 6.53 20.07 11.35
N ASN A 214 5.40 19.70 11.95
CA ASN A 214 5.22 18.37 12.54
C ASN A 214 5.26 17.25 11.49
N LEU A 215 4.73 17.45 10.28
CA LEU A 215 4.90 16.50 9.17
C LEU A 215 6.37 16.35 8.76
N ALA A 216 7.16 17.43 8.78
CA ALA A 216 8.60 17.36 8.52
C ALA A 216 9.36 16.63 9.62
N ILE A 217 8.96 16.81 10.89
CA ILE A 217 9.51 16.04 12.02
C ILE A 217 9.17 14.55 11.88
N VAL A 218 7.93 14.19 11.53
CA VAL A 218 7.56 12.79 11.21
C VAL A 218 8.43 12.25 10.07
N GLN A 219 8.62 13.02 9.00
CA GLN A 219 9.51 12.61 7.90
C GLN A 219 10.95 12.37 8.38
N ALA A 220 11.49 13.24 9.24
CA ALA A 220 12.83 13.09 9.79
C ALA A 220 12.94 11.84 10.67
N LEU A 221 11.93 11.55 11.50
CA LEU A 221 11.89 10.37 12.37
C LEU A 221 11.81 9.07 11.56
N ILE A 222 10.89 8.99 10.59
CA ILE A 222 10.70 7.77 9.78
C ILE A 222 11.90 7.53 8.86
N THR A 223 12.38 8.56 8.16
CA THR A 223 13.53 8.40 7.25
C THR A 223 14.87 8.31 7.99
N ARG A 224 14.91 8.77 9.25
CA ARG A 224 16.10 8.88 10.10
C ARG A 224 17.20 9.74 9.46
N ALA A 225 16.75 10.85 8.87
CA ALA A 225 17.56 11.76 8.07
C ALA A 225 17.05 13.21 8.18
N ASP A 226 17.94 14.15 7.90
CA ASP A 226 17.59 15.57 7.85
C ASP A 226 16.55 15.85 6.76
N VAL A 227 15.59 16.72 7.06
CA VAL A 227 14.51 17.08 6.14
C VAL A 227 14.58 18.57 5.86
N ALA A 228 14.82 18.94 4.60
CA ALA A 228 14.73 20.34 4.18
C ALA A 228 13.29 20.84 4.31
N ILE A 229 13.13 22.07 4.79
CA ILE A 229 11.86 22.76 4.96
C ILE A 229 11.95 24.17 4.39
N GLU A 230 10.80 24.78 4.11
CA GLU A 230 10.73 26.22 3.86
C GLU A 230 11.20 26.99 5.11
N PRO A 231 11.77 28.20 4.97
CA PRO A 231 12.19 29.01 6.11
C PRO A 231 11.09 29.12 7.18
N THR A 232 11.38 28.60 8.37
CA THR A 232 10.41 28.46 9.47
C THR A 232 10.94 29.14 10.73
N ASP A 233 10.09 29.95 11.37
CA ASP A 233 10.41 30.62 12.64
C ASP A 233 10.30 29.64 13.82
N GLU A 234 11.45 29.25 14.36
CA GLU A 234 11.55 28.32 15.48
C GLU A 234 10.94 28.86 16.77
N ALA A 235 10.97 30.18 16.97
CA ALA A 235 10.36 30.80 18.15
C ALA A 235 8.83 30.65 18.12
N ALA A 236 8.22 30.73 16.93
CA ALA A 236 6.80 30.47 16.74
C ALA A 236 6.45 28.99 16.92
N MET A 237 7.36 28.09 16.54
CA MET A 237 7.18 26.63 16.68
C MET A 237 7.45 26.13 18.11
N GLY A 238 8.24 26.87 18.90
CA GLY A 238 8.66 26.49 20.24
C GLY A 238 9.75 25.42 20.27
N VAL A 239 10.45 25.21 19.15
CA VAL A 239 11.46 24.15 18.99
C VAL A 239 12.61 24.61 18.10
N ASP A 240 13.83 24.31 18.53
CA ASP A 240 15.07 24.47 17.75
C ASP A 240 15.18 23.30 16.74
N LEU A 241 14.70 23.56 15.52
CA LEU A 241 14.54 22.60 14.42
C LEU A 241 15.89 22.22 13.80
N ASP A 242 16.79 23.19 13.61
CA ASP A 242 18.09 22.96 12.99
C ASP A 242 19.20 22.58 14.00
N ARG A 243 18.92 22.76 15.29
CA ARG A 243 19.75 22.42 16.43
C ARG A 243 21.05 23.20 16.49
N ASP A 244 21.03 24.48 16.11
CA ASP A 244 22.17 25.38 16.25
C ASP A 244 22.30 26.00 17.66
N GLY A 245 21.31 25.77 18.52
CA GLY A 245 21.25 26.25 19.90
C GLY A 245 20.64 27.64 20.07
N LYS A 246 20.02 28.20 19.02
CA LYS A 246 19.35 29.50 19.03
C LYS A 246 18.00 29.38 18.34
N MET A 247 16.98 30.01 18.91
CA MET A 247 15.70 30.16 18.19
C MET A 247 15.87 31.18 17.06
N GLY A 248 15.72 30.74 15.82
CA GLY A 248 15.89 31.55 14.62
C GLY A 248 15.04 31.09 13.44
N GLN A 249 15.58 31.26 12.24
CA GLN A 249 14.96 30.78 11.00
C GLN A 249 15.64 29.48 10.58
N ALA A 250 14.90 28.39 10.57
CA ALA A 250 15.40 27.08 10.14
C ALA A 250 14.94 26.75 8.71
N GLU A 251 15.84 26.18 7.92
CA GLU A 251 15.56 25.61 6.59
C GLU A 251 15.68 24.07 6.60
N VAL A 252 15.91 23.49 7.78
CA VAL A 252 16.07 22.05 7.96
C VAL A 252 15.50 21.61 9.32
N VAL A 253 14.77 20.50 9.33
CA VAL A 253 14.57 19.70 10.53
C VAL A 253 15.73 18.72 10.64
N LYS A 254 16.63 18.96 11.59
CA LYS A 254 17.83 18.14 11.76
C LYS A 254 17.50 16.87 12.54
N PHE A 255 17.71 15.72 11.92
CA PHE A 255 17.51 14.45 12.58
C PHE A 255 18.64 14.19 13.59
N ALA A 256 18.27 14.11 14.86
CA ALA A 256 19.18 13.69 15.91
C ALA A 256 18.39 13.04 17.05
N PHE A 257 18.52 11.72 17.15
CA PHE A 257 17.82 10.91 18.14
C PHE A 257 18.78 9.84 18.67
N ALA A 258 19.23 10.03 19.90
CA ALA A 258 20.03 9.11 20.70
C ALA A 258 19.65 9.30 22.18
N PRO A 259 18.48 8.79 22.61
CA PRO A 259 17.91 9.11 23.91
C PRO A 259 18.79 8.63 25.08
N LEU A 260 19.58 7.58 24.91
CA LEU A 260 20.55 7.12 25.92
C LEU A 260 21.68 8.13 26.18
N ASP A 261 21.97 8.99 25.20
CA ASP A 261 22.92 10.10 25.30
C ASP A 261 22.21 11.43 25.61
N GLY A 262 20.91 11.40 25.93
CA GLY A 262 20.09 12.58 26.18
C GLY A 262 19.75 13.40 24.93
N ILE A 263 19.96 12.85 23.74
CA ILE A 263 19.68 13.52 22.46
C ILE A 263 18.28 13.10 21.99
N THR A 264 17.34 14.05 21.97
CA THR A 264 15.99 13.85 21.43
C THR A 264 15.64 14.92 20.40
N MET A 265 14.53 14.72 19.70
CA MET A 265 13.81 15.76 18.94
C MET A 265 12.54 16.14 19.71
N HIS A 266 11.87 17.22 19.30
CA HIS A 266 10.64 17.71 19.92
C HIS A 266 9.61 18.08 18.85
N TRP A 267 8.33 17.92 19.19
CA TRP A 267 7.22 18.40 18.37
C TRP A 267 7.08 19.91 18.46
N ALA A 268 6.55 20.52 17.41
CA ALA A 268 6.17 21.93 17.38
C ALA A 268 4.75 22.13 17.93
N GLY A 269 4.48 23.33 18.44
CA GLY A 269 3.15 23.77 18.84
C GLY A 269 2.54 22.92 19.98
N ARG A 270 1.23 22.64 19.89
CA ARG A 270 0.49 22.03 20.99
C ARG A 270 1.00 20.63 21.35
N ALA A 271 1.30 19.80 20.36
CA ALA A 271 1.89 18.47 20.60
C ALA A 271 3.20 18.52 21.40
N GLY A 272 4.02 19.56 21.20
CA GLY A 272 5.25 19.76 21.97
C GLY A 272 4.95 20.17 23.43
N VAL A 273 3.97 21.05 23.63
CA VAL A 273 3.53 21.51 24.97
C VAL A 273 2.90 20.36 25.77
N ASP A 274 2.07 19.55 25.13
CA ASP A 274 1.38 18.42 25.76
C ASP A 274 2.33 17.22 26.01
N GLY A 275 3.54 17.26 25.45
CA GLY A 275 4.55 16.23 25.65
C GLY A 275 4.23 14.92 24.93
N ALA A 276 3.63 15.00 23.73
CA ALA A 276 3.32 13.83 22.91
C ALA A 276 4.57 12.96 22.65
N GLU A 277 4.41 11.65 22.64
CA GLU A 277 5.54 10.72 22.49
C GLU A 277 6.23 10.87 21.14
N LEU A 278 7.54 10.56 21.12
CA LEU A 278 8.39 10.70 19.96
C LEU A 278 9.51 9.66 20.00
N ALA A 279 9.71 8.97 18.88
CA ALA A 279 10.86 8.08 18.69
C ALA A 279 11.23 7.96 17.22
N ALA A 280 12.51 7.69 16.94
CA ALA A 280 12.97 7.47 15.58
C ALA A 280 12.33 6.21 14.97
N GLY A 281 11.82 6.32 13.76
CA GLY A 281 11.17 5.22 13.06
C GLY A 281 9.75 4.90 13.51
N LEU A 282 9.12 5.71 14.37
CA LEU A 282 7.71 5.57 14.77
C LEU A 282 6.89 6.81 14.40
N TYR A 283 5.63 6.60 14.04
CA TYR A 283 4.63 7.67 13.93
C TYR A 283 4.02 7.97 15.31
N PRO A 284 3.55 9.21 15.56
CA PRO A 284 2.79 9.51 16.77
C PRO A 284 1.45 8.76 16.78
N GLU A 285 0.95 8.46 17.98
CA GLU A 285 -0.38 7.88 18.18
C GLU A 285 -1.46 8.73 17.48
N GLY A 286 -2.46 8.06 16.89
CA GLY A 286 -3.53 8.69 16.12
C GLY A 286 -3.12 9.16 14.71
N THR A 287 -1.90 8.87 14.25
CA THR A 287 -1.56 9.05 12.84
C THR A 287 -2.45 8.20 11.96
N GLU A 288 -2.99 8.78 10.90
CA GLU A 288 -3.87 8.12 9.96
C GLU A 288 -3.28 8.12 8.55
N PHE A 289 -3.56 7.05 7.81
CA PHE A 289 -3.28 6.91 6.39
C PHE A 289 -4.54 6.52 5.63
N VAL A 290 -4.74 7.16 4.48
CA VAL A 290 -5.63 6.67 3.44
C VAL A 290 -4.79 6.31 2.23
N HIS A 291 -5.05 5.14 1.67
CA HIS A 291 -4.40 4.59 0.50
C HIS A 291 -5.48 4.19 -0.50
N SER A 292 -5.54 4.84 -1.65
CA SER A 292 -6.45 4.42 -2.72
C SER A 292 -5.72 3.57 -3.75
N VAL A 293 -6.37 2.50 -4.20
CA VAL A 293 -5.92 1.66 -5.32
C VAL A 293 -6.87 1.92 -6.47
N ARG A 294 -6.34 2.30 -7.63
CA ARG A 294 -7.12 2.76 -8.78
C ARG A 294 -6.78 1.99 -10.04
N TYR A 295 -7.71 2.06 -10.98
CA TYR A 295 -7.47 1.59 -12.35
C TYR A 295 -6.45 2.48 -13.08
N ILE A 296 -6.01 2.01 -14.24
CA ILE A 296 -5.02 2.70 -15.07
C ILE A 296 -5.77 3.41 -16.20
N ASP A 297 -5.61 4.72 -16.37
CA ASP A 297 -6.22 5.47 -17.48
C ASP A 297 -5.21 5.78 -18.60
N PRO A 298 -5.28 5.09 -19.75
CA PRO A 298 -4.51 5.46 -20.93
C PRO A 298 -5.12 6.68 -21.64
N THR A 299 -4.36 7.77 -21.64
CA THR A 299 -4.67 9.06 -22.29
C THR A 299 -3.77 9.30 -23.51
N LEU A 300 -3.99 10.40 -24.24
CA LEU A 300 -3.11 10.79 -25.35
C LEU A 300 -1.74 11.24 -24.84
N GLU A 301 -1.70 11.77 -23.62
CA GLU A 301 -0.51 12.29 -22.93
C GLU A 301 0.30 11.18 -22.24
N GLY A 302 -0.24 9.97 -22.15
CA GLY A 302 0.38 8.81 -21.52
C GLY A 302 -0.53 8.12 -20.51
N ILE A 303 0.06 7.44 -19.53
CA ILE A 303 -0.66 6.73 -18.48
C ILE A 303 -0.94 7.66 -17.32
N GLN A 304 -2.20 7.69 -16.88
CA GLN A 304 -2.66 8.43 -15.72
C GLN A 304 -3.37 7.51 -14.72
N MET A 305 -3.52 8.02 -13.51
CA MET A 305 -4.35 7.40 -12.48
C MET A 305 -5.83 7.62 -12.81
N ALA A 306 -6.63 6.57 -12.78
CA ALA A 306 -8.04 6.66 -13.13
C ALA A 306 -8.89 7.31 -12.03
N ALA A 307 -10.04 7.88 -12.41
CA ALA A 307 -11.02 8.40 -11.46
C ALA A 307 -11.64 7.29 -10.61
N ARG A 308 -11.86 6.11 -11.22
CA ARG A 308 -12.45 4.96 -10.55
C ARG A 308 -11.51 4.30 -9.55
N LEU A 309 -11.99 4.14 -8.32
CA LEU A 309 -11.31 3.40 -7.27
C LEU A 309 -11.65 1.90 -7.38
N LYS A 310 -10.62 1.08 -7.20
CA LYS A 310 -10.74 -0.35 -6.91
C LYS A 310 -10.92 -0.56 -5.42
N GLU A 311 -10.10 0.11 -4.62
CA GLU A 311 -10.08 -0.01 -3.17
C GLU A 311 -9.77 1.35 -2.51
N LEU A 312 -10.30 1.55 -1.32
CA LEU A 312 -9.90 2.61 -0.40
C LEU A 312 -9.52 1.96 0.92
N ARG A 313 -8.25 2.02 1.28
CA ARG A 313 -7.69 1.39 2.47
C ARG A 313 -7.37 2.49 3.49
N TYR A 314 -7.78 2.27 4.72
CA TYR A 314 -7.57 3.16 5.85
C TYR A 314 -6.76 2.45 6.92
N MET A 315 -5.87 3.19 7.56
CA MET A 315 -5.05 2.69 8.65
C MET A 315 -4.85 3.80 9.69
N VAL A 316 -5.02 3.48 10.97
CA VAL A 316 -4.82 4.43 12.08
C VAL A 316 -3.97 3.80 13.17
N LYS A 317 -3.04 4.58 13.73
CA LYS A 317 -2.23 4.17 14.86
C LYS A 317 -3.07 4.33 16.12
N THR A 318 -3.48 3.21 16.72
CA THR A 318 -4.35 3.20 17.89
C THR A 318 -3.58 3.21 19.20
N ASP A 319 -2.32 2.78 19.17
CA ASP A 319 -1.52 2.60 20.38
C ASP A 319 -0.09 3.10 20.17
N TRP A 320 0.49 3.71 21.21
CA TRP A 320 1.92 4.01 21.25
C TRP A 320 2.69 2.77 21.73
N GLU A 321 3.53 2.23 20.84
CA GLU A 321 4.39 1.08 21.13
C GLU A 321 5.84 1.54 21.34
N THR A 322 6.42 1.24 22.51
CA THR A 322 7.84 1.52 22.73
C THR A 322 8.72 0.52 21.97
N TYR A 323 10.02 0.79 21.90
CA TYR A 323 10.96 -0.16 21.28
C TYR A 323 10.97 -1.51 21.99
N ALA A 324 10.73 -1.53 23.31
CA ALA A 324 10.64 -2.75 24.09
C ALA A 324 9.37 -3.53 23.75
N ASP A 325 8.22 -2.85 23.64
CA ASP A 325 6.94 -3.50 23.30
C ASP A 325 7.00 -4.12 21.89
N LEU A 326 7.60 -3.41 20.92
CA LEU A 326 7.83 -3.91 19.55
C LEU A 326 8.78 -5.11 19.52
N GLU A 327 9.86 -5.08 20.30
CA GLU A 327 10.80 -6.20 20.40
C GLU A 327 10.15 -7.43 21.07
N GLU A 328 9.45 -7.24 22.18
CA GLU A 328 8.72 -8.31 22.86
C GLU A 328 7.66 -8.95 21.95
N THR A 329 6.90 -8.12 21.22
CA THR A 329 5.92 -8.59 20.24
C THR A 329 6.58 -9.41 19.13
N ALA A 330 7.66 -8.92 18.53
CA ALA A 330 8.38 -9.65 17.47
C ALA A 330 9.00 -10.97 17.99
N LEU A 331 9.50 -10.99 19.23
CA LEU A 331 10.04 -12.19 19.86
C LEU A 331 8.93 -13.20 20.22
N ALA A 332 7.75 -12.72 20.62
CA ALA A 332 6.59 -13.58 20.87
C ALA A 332 6.11 -14.27 19.60
N GLU A 333 6.00 -13.52 18.49
CA GLU A 333 5.67 -14.07 17.17
C GLU A 333 6.69 -15.14 16.74
N LEU A 334 7.99 -14.83 16.79
CA LEU A 334 9.05 -15.78 16.44
C LEU A 334 8.99 -17.07 17.29
N LYS A 335 8.68 -16.93 18.58
CA LYS A 335 8.53 -18.08 19.49
C LYS A 335 7.30 -18.92 19.14
N GLU A 336 6.18 -18.27 18.80
CA GLU A 336 4.94 -18.94 18.41
C GLU A 336 5.13 -19.73 17.13
N ASP A 337 5.71 -19.12 16.10
CA ASP A 337 6.00 -19.75 14.80
C ASP A 337 6.94 -20.96 14.98
N ASN A 338 7.97 -20.85 15.84
CA ASN A 338 8.88 -21.96 16.14
C ASN A 338 8.22 -23.09 16.94
N ALA A 339 7.39 -22.75 17.92
CA ALA A 339 6.75 -23.74 18.80
C ALA A 339 5.55 -24.45 18.14
N PHE A 340 4.89 -23.77 17.21
CA PHE A 340 3.67 -24.22 16.56
C PHE A 340 3.67 -23.89 15.05
N PRO A 341 4.59 -24.48 14.26
CA PRO A 341 4.79 -24.11 12.85
C PRO A 341 3.54 -24.27 11.97
N ASP A 342 2.61 -25.16 12.33
CA ASP A 342 1.35 -25.36 11.59
C ASP A 342 0.17 -24.51 12.09
N ARG A 343 0.34 -23.72 13.16
CA ARG A 343 -0.72 -22.88 13.71
C ARG A 343 -0.82 -21.60 12.89
N THR A 344 -2.02 -21.33 12.35
CA THR A 344 -2.28 -20.09 11.63
C THR A 344 -2.48 -18.93 12.61
N LYS A 345 -2.07 -17.73 12.17
CA LYS A 345 -2.29 -16.50 12.93
C LYS A 345 -3.79 -16.27 13.18
N GLN A 346 -4.09 -15.68 14.32
CA GLN A 346 -5.46 -15.34 14.73
C GLN A 346 -5.67 -13.85 14.56
N PHE A 347 -6.83 -13.48 14.03
CA PHE A 347 -7.21 -12.08 13.79
C PHE A 347 -8.54 -11.80 14.48
N PHE A 348 -8.74 -10.55 14.89
CA PHE A 348 -9.93 -10.09 15.56
C PHE A 348 -10.46 -8.82 14.91
N GLY A 349 -11.72 -8.48 15.13
CA GLY A 349 -12.35 -7.31 14.53
C GLY A 349 -13.40 -7.70 13.50
N SER A 350 -13.73 -6.78 12.60
CA SER A 350 -14.81 -6.95 11.63
C SER A 350 -14.65 -6.03 10.43
N SER A 351 -15.52 -6.20 9.42
CA SER A 351 -15.66 -5.25 8.31
C SER A 351 -15.98 -3.82 8.79
N GLU A 352 -16.71 -3.69 9.90
CA GLU A 352 -17.18 -2.43 10.47
C GLU A 352 -16.14 -1.72 11.35
N THR A 353 -15.42 -2.43 12.20
CA THR A 353 -14.44 -1.82 13.13
C THR A 353 -12.99 -1.95 12.65
N GLY A 354 -12.78 -2.58 11.49
CA GLY A 354 -11.47 -2.94 11.00
C GLY A 354 -10.79 -4.06 11.81
N VAL A 355 -9.56 -4.36 11.43
CA VAL A 355 -8.72 -5.42 12.00
C VAL A 355 -7.43 -4.80 12.54
N PRO A 356 -7.12 -4.96 13.84
CA PRO A 356 -5.84 -4.52 14.38
C PRO A 356 -4.72 -5.45 13.91
N ASN A 357 -3.54 -4.87 13.71
CA ASN A 357 -2.30 -5.64 13.69
C ASN A 357 -1.75 -5.77 15.12
N THR A 358 -0.64 -6.48 15.28
CA THR A 358 0.01 -6.68 16.57
C THR A 358 0.95 -5.54 16.99
N PHE A 359 1.06 -4.47 16.21
CA PHE A 359 2.04 -3.39 16.38
C PHE A 359 1.38 -2.01 16.55
N GLY A 360 0.20 -1.96 17.15
CA GLY A 360 -0.49 -0.71 17.50
C GLY A 360 -1.24 -0.01 16.36
N TRP A 361 -1.55 -0.71 15.27
CA TRP A 361 -2.32 -0.17 14.15
C TRP A 361 -3.62 -0.91 13.90
N ARG A 362 -4.61 -0.20 13.38
CA ARG A 362 -5.90 -0.74 12.94
C ARG A 362 -6.13 -0.44 11.47
N LEU A 363 -6.47 -1.47 10.69
CA LEU A 363 -6.71 -1.38 9.27
C LEU A 363 -8.19 -1.60 8.95
N GLN A 364 -8.72 -0.85 7.99
CA GLN A 364 -10.05 -1.03 7.44
C GLN A 364 -10.03 -0.77 5.94
N GLY A 365 -10.73 -1.57 5.16
CA GLY A 365 -10.77 -1.41 3.71
C GLY A 365 -12.19 -1.22 3.18
N PHE A 366 -12.28 -0.56 2.04
CA PHE A 366 -13.44 -0.54 1.17
C PHE A 366 -13.01 -0.99 -0.22
N ILE A 367 -13.88 -1.69 -0.94
CA ILE A 367 -13.58 -2.29 -2.23
C ILE A 367 -14.78 -2.18 -3.16
N GLU A 368 -14.51 -2.16 -4.45
CA GLU A 368 -15.52 -2.06 -5.49
C GLU A 368 -16.47 -3.28 -5.49
N ASP A 369 -17.77 -3.03 -5.46
CA ASP A 369 -18.82 -4.04 -5.60
C ASP A 369 -19.15 -4.36 -7.07
N ALA A 370 -19.99 -5.38 -7.31
CA ALA A 370 -20.34 -5.83 -8.65
C ALA A 370 -21.12 -4.79 -9.48
N THR A 371 -21.72 -3.79 -8.83
CA THR A 371 -22.41 -2.67 -9.48
C THR A 371 -21.48 -1.49 -9.75
N GLY A 372 -20.33 -1.48 -9.08
CA GLY A 372 -19.27 -0.51 -9.26
C GLY A 372 -19.13 0.53 -8.16
N ASP A 373 -20.01 0.50 -7.15
CA ASP A 373 -19.90 1.36 -5.96
C ASP A 373 -18.84 0.78 -5.01
N LEU A 374 -18.37 1.57 -4.05
CA LEU A 374 -17.57 1.03 -2.95
C LEU A 374 -18.48 0.43 -1.85
N ARG A 375 -18.04 -0.71 -1.31
CA ARG A 375 -18.58 -1.37 -0.11
C ARG A 375 -17.47 -1.62 0.91
N PRO A 376 -17.77 -1.89 2.19
CA PRO A 376 -16.79 -2.40 3.14
C PRO A 376 -16.12 -3.67 2.62
N GLN A 377 -14.83 -3.83 2.89
CA GLN A 377 -14.15 -5.11 2.75
C GLN A 377 -14.72 -6.08 3.78
N SER A 378 -14.88 -7.34 3.41
CA SER A 378 -15.15 -8.41 4.38
C SER A 378 -14.00 -8.53 5.38
N PHE A 379 -14.23 -9.26 6.47
CA PHE A 379 -13.18 -9.53 7.45
C PHE A 379 -11.95 -10.19 6.80
N GLU A 380 -12.16 -11.21 5.97
CA GLU A 380 -11.08 -11.89 5.24
C GLU A 380 -10.39 -10.97 4.23
N GLU A 381 -11.15 -10.14 3.52
CA GLU A 381 -10.58 -9.14 2.62
C GLU A 381 -9.70 -8.14 3.38
N THR A 382 -10.05 -7.77 4.61
CA THR A 382 -9.22 -6.85 5.41
C THR A 382 -7.96 -7.56 5.95
N VAL A 383 -8.08 -8.82 6.39
CA VAL A 383 -6.94 -9.63 6.89
C VAL A 383 -5.84 -9.79 5.83
N PHE A 384 -6.20 -9.84 4.55
CA PHE A 384 -5.23 -9.79 3.44
C PHE A 384 -4.26 -8.60 3.55
N CYS A 385 -4.76 -7.41 3.89
CA CYS A 385 -3.94 -6.22 4.07
C CYS A 385 -3.08 -6.28 5.34
N VAL A 386 -3.62 -6.84 6.43
CA VAL A 386 -2.90 -7.00 7.71
C VAL A 386 -1.68 -7.89 7.54
N GLY A 387 -1.70 -8.86 6.63
CA GLY A 387 -0.53 -9.68 6.28
C GLY A 387 0.72 -8.87 5.94
N CYS A 388 0.59 -7.87 5.07
CA CYS A 388 1.72 -7.01 4.68
C CYS A 388 2.01 -5.89 5.69
N HIS A 389 0.98 -5.41 6.40
CA HIS A 389 1.11 -4.34 7.39
C HIS A 389 1.33 -4.87 8.82
N GLY A 390 1.65 -6.16 8.97
CA GLY A 390 2.01 -6.80 10.23
C GLY A 390 3.48 -7.19 10.22
N THR A 391 3.73 -8.48 10.30
CA THR A 391 5.03 -9.09 10.55
C THR A 391 5.90 -9.15 9.29
N LEU A 392 6.40 -8.02 8.79
CA LEU A 392 7.39 -7.97 7.70
C LEU A 392 8.63 -7.15 8.06
N GLY A 393 9.82 -7.68 7.75
CA GLY A 393 11.09 -7.03 8.09
C GLY A 393 11.36 -5.73 7.32
N VAL A 394 10.77 -5.53 6.13
CA VAL A 394 11.03 -4.33 5.30
C VAL A 394 10.32 -3.06 5.80
N ASN A 395 9.31 -3.18 6.65
CA ASN A 395 8.45 -2.05 7.01
C ASN A 395 9.13 -1.09 8.00
N ASP A 396 8.67 0.17 7.99
CA ASP A 396 8.93 1.15 9.05
C ASP A 396 7.58 1.45 9.73
N ASP A 397 7.46 1.01 10.99
CA ASP A 397 6.24 1.13 11.80
C ASP A 397 4.98 0.67 11.05
N SER A 398 5.01 -0.58 10.56
CA SER A 398 3.91 -1.20 9.81
C SER A 398 3.57 -0.52 8.47
N THR A 399 4.38 0.41 7.97
CA THR A 399 4.15 1.13 6.70
C THR A 399 5.29 0.95 5.68
N PHE A 400 4.96 1.17 4.39
CA PHE A 400 5.92 1.11 3.28
C PHE A 400 6.18 2.46 2.62
N ALA A 401 5.11 3.24 2.39
CA ALA A 401 5.11 4.37 1.46
C ALA A 401 5.95 5.56 1.96
N PHE A 402 5.77 5.98 3.21
CA PHE A 402 6.38 7.22 3.70
C PHE A 402 7.91 7.14 3.83
N ALA A 403 8.47 5.98 4.19
CA ALA A 403 9.91 5.73 4.16
C ALA A 403 10.50 5.85 2.73
N ARG A 404 9.65 5.67 1.72
CA ARG A 404 9.95 5.78 0.28
C ARG A 404 9.48 7.12 -0.31
N LYS A 405 9.02 8.07 0.50
CA LYS A 405 8.62 9.42 0.07
C LYS A 405 9.75 10.10 -0.71
N LEU A 406 9.40 10.80 -1.78
CA LEU A 406 10.32 11.57 -2.59
C LEU A 406 10.82 12.81 -1.81
N GLY A 407 12.11 13.09 -1.97
CA GLY A 407 12.82 14.16 -1.25
C GLY A 407 12.63 15.56 -1.86
N LYS A 408 13.42 16.51 -1.37
CA LYS A 408 13.33 17.93 -1.71
C LYS A 408 13.51 18.25 -3.21
N GLU A 409 14.29 17.43 -3.93
CA GLU A 409 14.56 17.62 -5.37
C GLU A 409 13.37 17.24 -6.24
N ALA A 410 12.39 16.50 -5.69
CA ALA A 410 11.16 16.17 -6.40
C ALA A 410 10.24 17.40 -6.47
N TYR A 411 9.29 17.36 -7.40
CA TYR A 411 8.25 18.37 -7.53
C TYR A 411 7.62 18.66 -6.16
N ARG A 412 7.57 19.94 -5.76
CA ARG A 412 7.02 20.38 -4.47
C ARG A 412 7.57 19.63 -3.24
N GLY A 413 8.85 19.23 -3.29
CA GLY A 413 9.50 18.48 -2.21
C GLY A 413 8.81 17.15 -1.87
N GLY A 414 8.12 16.54 -2.84
CA GLY A 414 7.38 15.31 -2.66
C GLY A 414 6.02 15.46 -1.95
N TRP A 415 5.54 16.69 -1.71
CA TRP A 415 4.21 16.96 -1.14
C TRP A 415 3.20 17.27 -2.26
N TYR A 416 2.82 16.24 -2.99
CA TYR A 416 1.84 16.34 -4.07
C TYR A 416 1.17 14.99 -4.30
N HIS A 417 0.01 15.02 -4.94
CA HIS A 417 -0.71 13.83 -5.38
C HIS A 417 -0.35 13.45 -6.82
N TRP A 418 -0.40 12.17 -7.18
CA TRP A 418 0.03 11.70 -8.52
C TRP A 418 -0.81 12.29 -9.67
N THR A 419 -2.04 12.72 -9.39
CA THR A 419 -2.88 13.45 -10.37
C THR A 419 -2.33 14.84 -10.71
N GLN A 420 -1.49 15.43 -9.85
CA GLN A 420 -0.82 16.71 -10.11
C GLN A 420 0.48 16.52 -10.91
N LYS A 421 1.19 15.42 -10.65
CA LYS A 421 2.37 15.00 -11.41
C LYS A 421 2.56 13.48 -11.28
N GLY A 422 2.61 12.78 -12.41
CA GLY A 422 2.91 11.34 -12.42
C GLY A 422 4.37 10.98 -12.08
N LEU A 423 4.66 9.69 -12.10
CA LEU A 423 5.99 9.13 -11.80
C LEU A 423 7.00 9.25 -12.95
N ALA A 424 6.58 9.70 -14.12
CA ALA A 424 7.50 9.99 -15.22
C ALA A 424 8.55 11.05 -14.81
N GLY A 425 9.80 10.83 -15.17
CA GLY A 425 10.96 11.62 -14.77
C GLY A 425 11.32 11.48 -13.29
N THR A 426 10.92 10.39 -12.63
CA THR A 426 11.36 10.09 -11.26
C THR A 426 12.58 9.17 -11.31
N PRO A 427 13.74 9.57 -10.77
CA PRO A 427 14.93 8.74 -10.80
C PRO A 427 14.79 7.53 -9.88
N ASP A 428 15.50 6.44 -10.20
CA ASP A 428 15.54 5.26 -9.33
C ASP A 428 16.21 5.60 -7.98
N ARG A 429 15.58 5.15 -6.88
CA ARG A 429 16.12 5.32 -5.53
C ARG A 429 17.47 4.64 -5.41
N VAL A 430 18.42 5.37 -4.85
CA VAL A 430 19.74 4.84 -4.51
C VAL A 430 19.65 4.04 -3.22
N ARG A 431 20.05 2.77 -3.29
CA ARG A 431 20.16 1.84 -2.18
C ARG A 431 21.37 2.15 -1.29
N ALA A 432 21.43 1.51 -0.12
CA ALA A 432 22.55 1.62 0.80
C ALA A 432 23.89 1.16 0.22
N ASP A 433 23.88 0.24 -0.75
CA ASP A 433 25.04 -0.26 -1.49
C ASP A 433 25.44 0.64 -2.68
N GLY A 434 24.68 1.69 -2.97
CA GLY A 434 24.92 2.64 -4.06
C GLY A 434 24.28 2.26 -5.40
N SER A 435 23.64 1.09 -5.51
CA SER A 435 22.89 0.69 -6.71
C SER A 435 21.46 1.27 -6.73
N GLY A 436 20.80 1.26 -7.89
CA GLY A 436 19.38 1.61 -8.01
C GLY A 436 18.47 0.51 -7.46
N ASP A 437 17.38 0.89 -6.79
CA ASP A 437 16.42 -0.04 -6.17
C ASP A 437 15.70 -0.92 -7.20
N TYR A 438 15.18 -0.32 -8.27
CA TYR A 438 14.52 -1.05 -9.33
C TYR A 438 15.51 -1.81 -10.21
N ALA A 439 16.70 -1.23 -10.44
CA ALA A 439 17.78 -1.94 -11.12
C ALA A 439 18.20 -3.21 -10.34
N HIS A 440 18.32 -3.11 -9.01
CA HIS A 440 18.58 -4.26 -8.14
C HIS A 440 17.47 -5.31 -8.23
N TYR A 441 16.21 -4.90 -8.15
CA TYR A 441 15.06 -5.80 -8.31
C TYR A 441 15.09 -6.55 -9.64
N LEU A 442 15.30 -5.87 -10.76
CA LEU A 442 15.36 -6.53 -12.07
C LEU A 442 16.52 -7.53 -12.19
N ARG A 443 17.67 -7.27 -11.56
CA ARG A 443 18.82 -8.19 -11.59
C ARG A 443 18.60 -9.46 -10.78
N THR A 444 17.91 -9.34 -9.66
CA THR A 444 17.73 -10.41 -8.67
C THR A 444 16.46 -11.20 -8.91
N ASN A 445 15.39 -10.56 -9.38
CA ASN A 445 14.13 -11.20 -9.73
C ASN A 445 14.07 -11.62 -11.21
N GLY A 446 14.75 -10.92 -12.12
CA GLY A 446 14.71 -11.26 -13.55
C GLY A 446 13.33 -11.10 -14.21
N ALA A 447 12.44 -10.30 -13.63
CA ALA A 447 11.15 -9.91 -14.18
C ALA A 447 10.60 -8.65 -13.49
N GLY A 448 9.55 -8.07 -14.06
CA GLY A 448 8.86 -6.88 -13.53
C GLY A 448 7.82 -7.14 -12.46
N ASP A 449 7.60 -8.41 -12.08
CA ASP A 449 6.63 -8.84 -11.07
C ASP A 449 7.06 -10.19 -10.47
N GLU A 450 6.44 -10.55 -9.34
CA GLU A 450 6.75 -11.76 -8.58
C GLU A 450 6.36 -13.03 -9.32
N PHE A 451 5.33 -12.98 -10.17
CA PHE A 451 4.82 -14.13 -10.93
C PHE A 451 5.55 -14.32 -12.27
N ARG A 452 6.46 -13.41 -12.64
CA ARG A 452 7.12 -13.35 -13.96
C ARG A 452 6.11 -13.36 -15.10
N ALA A 453 4.98 -12.69 -14.92
CA ALA A 453 3.86 -12.66 -15.86
C ALA A 453 3.85 -11.41 -16.76
N ASN A 454 4.64 -10.38 -16.44
CA ASN A 454 4.75 -9.15 -17.21
C ASN A 454 5.71 -9.31 -18.40
N ALA A 455 5.20 -9.90 -19.48
CA ALA A 455 5.95 -10.07 -20.72
C ALA A 455 6.45 -8.74 -21.31
N GLU A 456 5.69 -7.65 -21.18
CA GLU A 456 6.08 -6.33 -21.68
C GLU A 456 7.37 -5.84 -21.03
N VAL A 457 7.47 -5.95 -19.70
CA VAL A 457 8.70 -5.59 -18.97
C VAL A 457 9.84 -6.55 -19.33
N ILE A 458 9.60 -7.86 -19.33
CA ILE A 458 10.64 -8.85 -19.63
C ILE A 458 11.25 -8.61 -21.02
N GLU A 459 10.42 -8.40 -22.04
CA GLU A 459 10.87 -8.17 -23.42
C GLU A 459 11.56 -6.82 -23.60
N ALA A 460 11.07 -5.77 -22.94
CA ALA A 460 11.59 -4.40 -23.12
C ALA A 460 12.85 -4.12 -22.29
N TRP A 461 13.05 -4.82 -21.15
CA TRP A 461 14.09 -4.47 -20.17
C TRP A 461 15.16 -5.53 -19.98
N LEU A 462 14.88 -6.79 -20.31
CA LEU A 462 15.81 -7.89 -20.07
C LEU A 462 16.30 -8.49 -21.38
N LYS A 463 17.61 -8.80 -21.42
CA LYS A 463 18.25 -9.51 -22.53
C LYS A 463 18.86 -10.79 -22.01
N ALA A 464 18.34 -11.92 -22.48
CA ALA A 464 18.71 -13.24 -21.95
C ALA A 464 18.63 -13.31 -20.41
N GLY A 465 17.54 -12.75 -19.84
CA GLY A 465 17.27 -12.73 -18.40
C GLY A 465 18.10 -11.72 -17.59
N LYS A 466 18.86 -10.83 -18.22
CA LYS A 466 19.73 -9.86 -17.53
C LYS A 466 19.38 -8.43 -17.91
N LEU A 467 19.46 -7.52 -16.94
CA LEU A 467 19.33 -6.08 -17.15
C LEU A 467 20.58 -5.53 -17.88
N PRO A 468 20.46 -4.97 -19.09
CA PRO A 468 21.58 -4.34 -19.78
C PRO A 468 22.04 -3.04 -19.10
N PRO A 469 23.34 -2.70 -19.12
CA PRO A 469 23.86 -1.47 -18.48
C PRO A 469 23.22 -0.18 -19.01
N GLU A 470 22.86 -0.11 -20.29
CA GLU A 470 22.18 1.04 -20.88
C GLU A 470 20.76 1.24 -20.34
N LYS A 471 20.08 0.14 -19.99
CA LYS A 471 18.75 0.19 -19.36
C LYS A 471 18.85 0.60 -17.91
N GLU A 472 19.84 0.09 -17.19
CA GLU A 472 20.14 0.54 -15.83
C GLU A 472 20.45 2.04 -15.78
N ALA A 473 21.30 2.53 -16.68
CA ALA A 473 21.62 3.96 -16.75
C ALA A 473 20.37 4.82 -17.04
N ALA A 474 19.41 4.29 -17.81
CA ALA A 474 18.14 4.97 -18.03
C ALA A 474 17.26 5.01 -16.76
N LEU A 475 17.22 3.94 -15.97
CA LEU A 475 16.47 3.90 -14.69
C LEU A 475 16.98 4.93 -13.68
N ALA A 476 18.29 5.16 -13.66
CA ALA A 476 18.88 6.16 -12.78
C ALA A 476 18.30 7.57 -12.98
N GLU A 477 17.77 7.86 -14.17
CA GLU A 477 17.14 9.15 -14.52
C GLU A 477 15.61 9.09 -14.47
N ASP A 478 15.02 7.99 -14.95
CA ASP A 478 13.56 7.84 -15.04
C ASP A 478 13.10 6.39 -14.94
N VAL A 479 12.36 6.07 -13.87
CA VAL A 479 11.70 4.77 -13.68
C VAL A 479 10.39 4.65 -14.45
N GLY A 480 9.80 5.76 -14.91
CA GLY A 480 8.52 5.80 -15.62
C GLY A 480 8.41 4.80 -16.78
N PRO A 481 9.39 4.74 -17.70
CA PRO A 481 9.39 3.77 -18.80
C PRO A 481 9.38 2.30 -18.39
N LEU A 482 9.76 1.97 -17.14
CA LEU A 482 9.70 0.61 -16.60
C LEU A 482 8.33 0.31 -15.99
N ILE A 483 7.82 1.24 -15.18
CA ILE A 483 6.68 0.99 -14.31
C ILE A 483 5.34 1.40 -14.91
N LEU A 484 5.32 2.21 -15.96
CA LEU A 484 4.10 2.59 -16.68
C LEU A 484 3.85 1.61 -17.84
N PRO A 485 2.65 1.02 -17.95
CA PRO A 485 2.34 0.07 -19.03
C PRO A 485 2.11 0.79 -20.37
N SER A 486 2.15 0.01 -21.46
CA SER A 486 1.51 0.38 -22.71
C SER A 486 -0.02 0.59 -22.54
N PRO A 487 -0.66 1.42 -23.38
CA PRO A 487 -2.12 1.55 -23.39
C PRO A 487 -2.86 0.21 -23.57
N GLU A 488 -2.33 -0.69 -24.39
CA GLU A 488 -2.90 -2.00 -24.66
C GLU A 488 -2.85 -2.89 -23.41
N ARG A 489 -1.73 -2.87 -22.68
CA ARG A 489 -1.58 -3.59 -21.41
C ARG A 489 -2.46 -2.99 -20.32
N ALA A 490 -2.58 -1.67 -20.25
CA ALA A 490 -3.49 -0.99 -19.33
C ALA A 490 -4.95 -1.44 -19.55
N ASP A 491 -5.43 -1.39 -20.79
CA ASP A 491 -6.78 -1.86 -21.16
C ASP A 491 -6.99 -3.34 -20.77
N ALA A 492 -5.99 -4.18 -21.02
CA ALA A 492 -6.05 -5.61 -20.70
C ALA A 492 -6.11 -5.90 -19.19
N LEU A 493 -5.29 -5.21 -18.38
CA LEU A 493 -5.28 -5.36 -16.92
C LEU A 493 -6.57 -4.83 -16.30
N ASN A 494 -7.09 -3.70 -16.80
CA ASN A 494 -8.37 -3.15 -16.37
C ASN A 494 -9.52 -4.12 -16.67
N ALA A 495 -9.54 -4.72 -17.86
CA ALA A 495 -10.55 -5.71 -18.25
C ALA A 495 -10.47 -6.98 -17.38
N ALA A 496 -9.26 -7.48 -17.11
CA ALA A 496 -9.04 -8.62 -16.25
C ALA A 496 -9.50 -8.36 -14.81
N TYR A 497 -9.16 -7.20 -14.23
CA TYR A 497 -9.59 -6.84 -12.87
C TYR A 497 -11.10 -6.67 -12.77
N ARG A 498 -11.75 -6.09 -13.79
CA ARG A 498 -13.22 -5.96 -13.84
C ARG A 498 -13.94 -7.31 -13.74
N MET A 499 -13.34 -8.40 -14.21
CA MET A 499 -13.92 -9.74 -14.02
C MET A 499 -13.92 -10.14 -12.55
N ILE A 500 -12.84 -9.89 -11.81
CA ILE A 500 -12.75 -10.13 -10.36
C ILE A 500 -13.83 -9.33 -9.63
N VAL A 501 -14.03 -8.07 -10.01
CA VAL A 501 -15.09 -7.20 -9.46
C VAL A 501 -16.48 -7.78 -9.75
N ARG A 502 -16.78 -8.18 -11.00
CA ARG A 502 -18.10 -8.74 -11.34
C ARG A 502 -18.39 -10.03 -10.57
N ASP A 503 -17.37 -10.85 -10.35
CA ASP A 503 -17.49 -12.12 -9.64
C ASP A 503 -17.44 -11.94 -8.12
N GLN A 504 -17.06 -10.76 -7.62
CA GLN A 504 -16.77 -10.48 -6.21
C GLN A 504 -15.81 -11.52 -5.59
N SER A 505 -14.81 -11.94 -6.38
CA SER A 505 -13.92 -13.05 -6.04
C SER A 505 -12.61 -12.59 -5.36
N PHE A 506 -12.62 -11.45 -4.67
CA PHE A 506 -11.40 -10.86 -4.09
C PHE A 506 -10.72 -11.76 -3.04
N THR A 507 -11.49 -12.59 -2.32
CA THR A 507 -10.99 -13.61 -1.38
C THR A 507 -10.20 -14.73 -2.08
N GLN A 508 -10.35 -14.87 -3.40
CA GLN A 508 -9.59 -15.81 -4.23
C GLN A 508 -8.31 -15.18 -4.82
N GLY A 509 -8.01 -13.92 -4.48
CA GLY A 509 -6.85 -13.16 -4.95
C GLY A 509 -7.28 -11.94 -5.79
N ARG A 510 -6.55 -10.83 -5.67
CA ARG A 510 -6.90 -9.54 -6.32
C ARG A 510 -6.05 -9.23 -7.54
N ASP A 511 -5.02 -10.02 -7.81
CA ASP A 511 -4.10 -9.81 -8.92
C ASP A 511 -4.80 -10.06 -10.27
N ALA A 512 -4.74 -9.07 -11.14
CA ALA A 512 -5.42 -9.09 -12.44
C ALA A 512 -4.64 -9.89 -13.50
N THR A 513 -4.27 -11.14 -13.19
CA THR A 513 -3.55 -12.01 -14.14
C THR A 513 -4.41 -12.25 -15.38
N ILE A 514 -3.84 -11.98 -16.56
CA ILE A 514 -4.52 -12.15 -17.86
C ILE A 514 -4.49 -13.62 -18.28
N ALA A 515 -3.37 -14.30 -18.06
CA ALA A 515 -3.17 -15.71 -18.33
C ALA A 515 -2.86 -16.46 -17.03
N PRO A 516 -3.17 -17.76 -16.94
CA PRO A 516 -2.83 -18.58 -15.78
C PRO A 516 -1.31 -18.63 -15.55
N VAL A 517 -0.88 -18.52 -14.29
CA VAL A 517 0.54 -18.51 -13.90
C VAL A 517 1.05 -19.86 -13.36
N ASP A 518 0.44 -20.99 -13.78
CA ASP A 518 0.84 -22.35 -13.37
C ASP A 518 2.34 -22.66 -13.58
N GLY A 519 2.95 -22.03 -14.59
CA GLY A 519 4.36 -22.20 -14.92
C GLY A 519 5.31 -21.59 -13.89
N THR A 520 4.86 -20.58 -13.14
CA THR A 520 5.70 -19.70 -12.31
C THR A 520 5.18 -19.55 -10.88
N VAL A 521 4.02 -20.11 -10.55
CA VAL A 521 3.44 -20.11 -9.20
C VAL A 521 3.10 -21.53 -8.76
N TRP A 522 3.32 -21.83 -7.49
CA TRP A 522 2.96 -23.09 -6.86
C TRP A 522 1.46 -23.17 -6.60
N ARG A 523 0.85 -24.31 -6.94
CA ARG A 523 -0.50 -24.67 -6.46
C ARG A 523 -0.43 -25.35 -5.10
N GLU A 524 0.63 -26.12 -4.90
CA GLU A 524 0.94 -26.85 -3.68
C GLU A 524 2.46 -26.75 -3.46
N LEU A 525 2.86 -26.65 -2.20
CA LEU A 525 4.22 -26.56 -1.71
C LEU A 525 4.51 -27.77 -0.81
N GLU A 526 5.77 -28.19 -0.76
CA GLU A 526 6.27 -28.98 0.37
C GLU A 526 6.72 -28.03 1.48
N GLN A 527 6.48 -28.43 2.74
CA GLN A 527 6.89 -27.65 3.91
C GLN A 527 8.41 -27.51 3.94
N ASP A 528 8.89 -26.29 4.19
CA ASP A 528 10.30 -25.93 4.29
C ASP A 528 11.12 -26.30 3.04
N GLN A 529 10.46 -26.42 1.87
CA GLN A 529 11.17 -26.69 0.64
C GLN A 529 12.13 -25.52 0.34
N PRO A 530 13.35 -25.76 -0.17
CA PRO A 530 14.27 -24.68 -0.52
C PRO A 530 13.72 -23.79 -1.63
N THR A 531 14.05 -22.49 -1.59
CA THR A 531 13.75 -21.56 -2.69
C THR A 531 14.84 -21.56 -3.77
N GLY A 532 15.99 -22.20 -3.53
CA GLY A 532 17.17 -22.08 -4.39
C GLY A 532 17.94 -20.76 -4.20
N ILE A 533 17.43 -19.83 -3.39
CA ILE A 533 18.14 -18.60 -3.01
C ILE A 533 19.10 -18.95 -1.88
N GLU A 534 20.40 -18.89 -2.15
CA GLU A 534 21.45 -19.22 -1.16
C GLU A 534 21.89 -18.01 -0.33
N GLU A 535 21.81 -16.81 -0.90
CA GLU A 535 22.22 -15.56 -0.24
C GLU A 535 21.02 -14.61 -0.06
N ILE A 536 20.75 -14.26 1.20
CA ILE A 536 19.73 -13.27 1.56
C ILE A 536 20.14 -11.91 1.01
N ALA A 537 19.29 -11.36 0.15
CA ALA A 537 19.51 -10.04 -0.41
C ALA A 537 19.35 -8.97 0.67
N GLN A 538 20.27 -8.01 0.66
CA GLN A 538 20.29 -6.93 1.65
C GLN A 538 19.18 -5.91 1.38
N PRO A 539 18.62 -5.26 2.44
CA PRO A 539 17.61 -4.23 2.27
C PRO A 539 18.14 -3.01 1.51
N TRP A 540 17.23 -2.22 0.94
CA TRP A 540 17.58 -0.98 0.24
C TRP A 540 18.08 0.12 1.19
N TYR A 541 17.78 0.04 2.49
CA TYR A 541 18.17 1.02 3.51
C TYR A 541 19.41 0.61 4.30
N LYS A 542 20.04 1.60 4.95
CA LYS A 542 21.10 1.34 5.93
C LYS A 542 20.50 0.83 7.23
N ARG A 543 21.00 -0.31 7.69
CA ARG A 543 20.78 -0.81 9.06
C ARG A 543 21.71 -0.03 9.98
N ARG A 544 21.18 0.64 11.00
CA ARG A 544 21.96 1.31 12.04
C ARG A 544 21.79 0.57 13.34
#